data_AF-A0A9D1PZZ5-F1
#
_entry.id   AF-A0A9D1PZZ5-F1
#
_cell.length_a   1.000
_cell.length_b   1.000
_cell.length_c   1.000
_cell.angle_alpha   90.00
_cell.angle_beta   90.00
_cell.angle_gamma   90.00
#
_symmetry.space_group_name_H-M   'P 1'
#
loop_
_entity.id
_entity.type
_entity.pdbx_description
1 polymer ?
#
loop_
_entity_poly.entity_id
_entity_poly.type
_entity_poly.pdbx_seq_one_letter_code
_entity_poly.pdbx_strand_id
1 'polypeptide(L)'
;MIRSCILQIYSSHDSRPGTYKIQKLLASEFCIHISAGRVYRLMKDMKLPSFRAKKPCFVYADLSFEAQNLLKQNFTQKAPDLVWCSDITYLKVQNKFYYLCVII
;
A
#
# COMPACT_ATOMS: atom_id res chain seq x y z
N MET A 1 -18.78 26.41 -14.03
CA MET A 1 -19.10 25.10 -14.65
C MET A 1 -18.29 23.97 -14.02
N ILE A 2 -16.99 23.79 -14.33
CA ILE A 2 -16.20 22.63 -13.82
C ILE A 2 -16.14 22.57 -12.28
N ARG A 3 -15.98 23.71 -11.60
CA ARG A 3 -15.97 23.77 -10.12
C ARG A 3 -17.27 23.25 -9.50
N SER A 4 -18.41 23.53 -10.12
CA SER A 4 -19.73 23.08 -9.67
C SER A 4 -19.86 21.56 -9.80
N CYS A 5 -19.41 20.99 -10.92
CA CYS A 5 -19.38 19.53 -11.12
C CYS A 5 -18.46 18.83 -10.11
N ILE A 6 -17.29 19.41 -9.83
CA ILE A 6 -16.37 18.89 -8.79
C ILE A 6 -17.06 18.91 -7.42
N LEU A 7 -17.75 19.99 -7.06
CA LEU A 7 -18.45 20.12 -5.79
C LEU A 7 -19.59 19.09 -5.66
N GLN A 8 -20.34 18.87 -6.73
CA GLN A 8 -21.41 17.87 -6.80
C GLN A 8 -20.85 16.46 -6.56
N ILE A 9 -19.85 16.04 -7.34
CA ILE A 9 -19.18 14.74 -7.18
C ILE A 9 -18.63 14.58 -5.77
N TYR A 10 -18.00 15.63 -5.24
CA TYR A 10 -17.38 15.62 -3.93
C TYR A 10 -18.41 15.45 -2.79
N SER A 11 -19.55 16.15 -2.90
CA SER A 11 -20.64 16.07 -1.91
C SER A 11 -21.38 14.74 -1.97
N SER A 12 -21.61 14.19 -3.16
CA SER A 12 -22.28 12.89 -3.34
C SER A 12 -21.47 11.70 -2.82
N HIS A 13 -20.15 11.86 -2.66
CA HIS A 13 -19.22 10.80 -2.26
C HIS A 13 -18.58 11.04 -0.89
N ASP A 14 -19.25 11.79 -0.01
CA ASP A 14 -18.83 12.00 1.38
C ASP A 14 -17.39 12.54 1.51
N SER A 15 -16.96 13.42 0.59
CA SER A 15 -15.62 14.03 0.60
C SER A 15 -14.43 13.06 0.44
N ARG A 16 -14.67 11.78 0.16
CA ARG A 16 -13.62 10.73 0.01
C ARG A 16 -12.90 10.70 -1.34
N PRO A 17 -13.45 11.17 -2.47
CA PRO A 17 -12.76 11.06 -3.75
C PRO A 17 -11.46 11.85 -3.80
N GLY A 18 -10.36 11.16 -4.08
CA GLY A 18 -9.12 11.82 -4.50
C GLY A 18 -9.21 12.35 -5.93
N THR A 19 -8.24 13.18 -6.31
CA THR A 19 -8.11 13.84 -7.61
C THR A 19 -8.34 12.90 -8.81
N TYR A 20 -7.75 11.70 -8.81
CA TYR A 20 -7.90 10.73 -9.90
C TYR A 20 -9.33 10.19 -10.04
N LYS A 21 -10.03 9.99 -8.91
CA LYS A 21 -11.41 9.52 -8.94
C LYS A 21 -12.33 10.62 -9.47
N ILE A 22 -12.13 11.86 -9.04
CA ILE A 22 -12.88 13.01 -9.56
C ILE A 22 -12.63 13.21 -11.05
N GLN A 23 -11.38 13.05 -11.53
CA GLN A 23 -11.08 13.12 -12.96
C GLN A 23 -11.88 12.09 -13.76
N LYS A 24 -11.95 10.84 -13.31
CA LYS A 24 -12.72 9.79 -13.99
C LYS A 24 -14.22 10.07 -13.96
N LEU A 25 -14.75 10.54 -12.82
CA LEU A 25 -16.17 10.87 -12.69
C LEU A 25 -16.55 12.08 -13.55
N LEU A 26 -15.69 13.09 -13.65
CA LEU A 26 -15.89 14.22 -14.56
C LEU A 26 -15.96 13.78 -16.03
N ALA A 27 -15.10 12.84 -16.44
CA ALA A 27 -15.13 12.29 -17.78
C ALA A 27 -16.38 11.43 -18.03
N SER A 28 -16.81 10.64 -17.04
CA SER A 28 -17.93 9.71 -17.17
C SER A 28 -19.31 10.37 -17.08
N GLU A 29 -19.49 11.31 -16.17
CA GLU A 29 -20.81 11.90 -15.86
C GLU A 29 -21.07 13.21 -16.61
N PHE A 30 -20.00 13.95 -16.92
CA PHE A 30 -20.10 15.29 -17.49
C PHE A 30 -19.38 15.43 -18.85
N CYS A 31 -18.76 14.37 -19.36
CA CYS A 31 -17.91 14.39 -20.57
C CYS A 31 -16.78 15.42 -20.52
N ILE A 32 -16.30 15.77 -19.31
CA ILE A 32 -15.24 16.77 -19.10
C ILE A 32 -13.90 16.06 -18.96
N HIS A 33 -13.06 16.17 -20.00
CA HIS A 33 -11.70 15.63 -20.00
C HIS A 33 -10.68 16.69 -19.59
N ILE A 34 -10.23 16.61 -18.34
CA ILE A 34 -9.15 17.47 -17.81
C ILE A 34 -8.06 16.63 -17.16
N SER A 35 -6.84 17.17 -17.06
CA SER A 35 -5.74 16.48 -16.40
C SER A 35 -5.96 16.40 -14.89
N ALA A 36 -5.45 15.33 -14.26
CA ALA A 36 -5.46 15.19 -12.80
C ALA A 36 -4.83 16.41 -12.11
N GLY A 37 -3.74 16.96 -12.67
CA GLY A 37 -3.12 18.18 -12.14
C GLY A 37 -4.04 19.40 -12.14
N ARG A 38 -4.90 19.54 -13.17
CA ARG A 38 -5.90 20.62 -13.21
C ARG A 38 -7.00 20.40 -12.17
N VAL A 39 -7.49 19.16 -12.03
CA VAL A 39 -8.45 18.79 -10.96
C VAL A 39 -7.87 19.12 -9.59
N TYR A 40 -6.61 18.75 -9.33
CA TYR A 40 -5.94 19.03 -8.07
C TYR A 40 -5.88 20.53 -7.76
N ARG A 41 -5.47 21.36 -8.73
CA ARG A 41 -5.46 22.82 -8.55
C ARG A 41 -6.85 23.38 -8.25
N LEU A 42 -7.88 22.93 -8.98
CA LEU A 42 -9.25 23.37 -8.75
C LEU A 42 -9.76 22.96 -7.36
N MET A 43 -9.52 21.73 -6.92
CA MET A 43 -9.87 21.28 -5.57
C MET A 43 -9.14 22.09 -4.49
N LYS A 44 -7.84 22.38 -4.70
CA LYS A 44 -7.02 23.19 -3.80
C LYS A 44 -7.54 24.62 -3.70
N ASP A 45 -7.85 25.26 -4.84
CA ASP A 45 -8.42 26.61 -4.90
C ASP A 45 -9.78 26.68 -4.17
N MET A 46 -10.58 25.62 -4.29
CA MET A 46 -11.88 25.48 -3.63
C MET A 46 -11.79 25.08 -2.15
N LYS A 47 -10.57 24.90 -1.61
CA LYS A 47 -10.33 24.44 -0.23
C LYS A 47 -11.04 23.11 0.10
N LEU A 48 -11.11 22.18 -0.86
CA LEU A 48 -11.68 20.84 -0.66
C LEU A 48 -10.61 19.87 -0.15
N PRO A 49 -10.59 19.51 1.16
CA PRO A 49 -9.56 18.64 1.72
C PRO A 49 -9.75 17.20 1.25
N SER A 50 -8.73 16.58 0.62
CA SER A 50 -8.84 15.14 0.37
C SER A 50 -8.77 14.36 1.68
N PHE A 51 -9.82 13.63 2.03
CA PHE A 51 -9.80 12.66 3.13
C PHE A 51 -8.95 11.45 2.73
N ARG A 52 -7.63 11.61 2.70
CA ARG A 52 -6.69 10.49 2.70
C ARG A 52 -6.22 10.32 4.13
N ALA A 53 -6.49 9.15 4.71
CA ALA A 53 -5.75 8.74 5.91
C ALA A 53 -4.27 8.81 5.57
N LYS A 54 -3.48 9.56 6.35
CA LYS A 54 -2.03 9.44 6.28
C LYS A 54 -1.70 7.97 6.52
N LYS A 55 -0.99 7.35 5.58
CA LYS A 55 -0.49 5.99 5.81
C LYS A 55 0.31 6.04 7.13
N PRO A 56 0.04 5.15 8.10
CA PRO A 56 0.85 5.11 9.29
C PRO A 56 2.31 4.93 8.87
N CYS A 57 3.22 5.72 9.45
CA CYS A 57 4.63 5.44 9.31
C CYS A 57 4.89 4.07 9.93
N PHE A 58 5.54 3.19 9.18
CA PHE A 58 6.00 1.92 9.72
C PHE A 58 7.03 2.22 10.81
N VAL A 59 6.68 1.90 12.05
CA VAL A 59 7.60 1.96 13.18
C VAL A 59 8.24 0.58 13.26
N TYR A 60 9.55 0.51 12.98
CA TYR A 60 10.30 -0.71 13.28
C TYR A 60 10.15 -0.96 14.78
N ALA A 61 9.81 -2.20 15.17
CA ALA A 61 9.94 -2.60 16.56
C ALA A 61 11.41 -2.37 16.96
N ASP A 62 11.64 -1.93 18.20
CA ASP A 62 12.99 -1.76 18.72
C ASP A 62 13.68 -3.13 18.72
N LEU A 63 14.42 -3.42 17.66
CA LEU A 63 15.23 -4.61 17.53
C LEU A 63 16.51 -4.35 18.31
N SER A 64 16.41 -4.30 19.64
CA SER A 64 17.57 -4.30 20.53
C SER A 64 18.43 -5.57 20.38
N PHE A 65 17.95 -6.52 19.56
CA PHE A 65 18.64 -7.73 19.17
C PHE A 65 18.71 -7.80 17.63
N GLU A 66 19.84 -7.39 17.07
CA GLU A 66 20.18 -7.68 15.68
C GLU A 66 20.82 -9.07 15.64
N ALA A 67 20.14 -10.04 15.04
CA ALA A 67 20.66 -11.40 14.95
C ALA A 67 21.95 -11.40 14.10
N GLN A 68 23.07 -11.80 14.70
CA GLN A 68 24.34 -11.83 14.01
C GLN A 68 24.30 -12.84 12.85
N ASN A 69 24.64 -12.41 11.63
CA ASN A 69 24.80 -13.31 10.48
C ASN A 69 26.11 -14.11 10.62
N LEU A 70 26.06 -15.22 11.37
CA LEU A 70 27.19 -16.10 11.61
C LEU A 70 27.67 -16.80 10.35
N LEU A 71 26.77 -17.10 9.41
CA LEU A 71 27.08 -17.86 8.19
C LEU A 71 27.69 -17.02 7.09
N LYS A 72 27.41 -15.71 7.05
CA LYS A 72 27.83 -14.81 5.96
C LYS A 72 27.55 -15.39 4.55
N GLN A 73 26.40 -16.07 4.42
CA GLN A 73 25.98 -16.77 3.19
C GLN A 73 26.86 -17.96 2.76
N ASN A 74 27.74 -18.47 3.62
CA ASN A 74 28.48 -19.69 3.36
C ASN A 74 27.63 -20.93 3.71
N PHE A 75 26.85 -21.41 2.75
CA PHE A 75 25.97 -22.57 2.91
C PHE A 75 26.67 -23.91 2.61
N THR A 76 27.88 -23.88 2.06
CA THR A 76 28.65 -25.09 1.75
C THR A 76 29.44 -25.52 2.99
N GLN A 77 28.96 -26.54 3.68
CA GLN A 77 29.61 -27.08 4.88
C GLN A 77 30.52 -28.27 4.58
N LYS A 78 31.55 -28.47 5.41
CA LYS A 78 32.53 -29.55 5.24
C LYS A 78 31.98 -30.93 5.57
N ALA A 79 30.92 -30.99 6.36
CA ALA A 79 30.27 -32.20 6.84
C ALA A 79 28.79 -31.90 7.15
N PRO A 80 27.91 -32.92 7.17
CA PRO A 80 26.55 -32.77 7.68
C PRO A 80 26.52 -32.33 9.15
N ASP A 81 25.36 -31.83 9.60
CA ASP A 81 25.05 -31.45 10.99
C ASP A 81 25.89 -30.31 11.60
N LEU A 82 26.71 -29.61 10.81
CA LEU A 82 27.50 -28.45 11.28
C LEU A 82 26.69 -27.16 11.37
N VAL A 83 25.69 -27.02 10.51
CA VAL A 83 24.84 -25.84 10.39
C VAL A 83 23.43 -26.31 10.08
N TRP A 84 22.45 -25.71 10.74
CA TRP A 84 21.04 -26.00 10.55
C TRP A 84 20.34 -24.69 10.18
N CYS A 85 19.68 -24.68 9.04
CA CYS A 85 18.89 -23.56 8.57
C CYS A 85 17.42 -23.97 8.56
N SER A 86 16.56 -23.17 9.17
CA SER A 86 15.12 -23.39 9.09
C SER A 86 14.40 -22.20 8.48
N ASP A 87 13.45 -22.46 7.58
CA ASP A 87 12.51 -21.45 7.10
C ASP A 87 11.08 -21.87 7.44
N ILE A 88 10.25 -20.87 7.79
CA ILE A 88 8.82 -21.05 8.04
C ILE A 88 8.05 -20.34 6.94
N THR A 89 7.30 -21.10 6.16
CA THR A 89 6.43 -20.59 5.11
C THR A 89 4.96 -20.85 5.44
N TYR A 90 4.12 -19.87 5.13
CA TYR A 90 2.68 -19.92 5.33
C TYR A 90 2.02 -20.43 4.05
N LEU A 91 1.28 -21.53 4.15
CA LEU A 91 0.59 -22.15 3.02
C LEU A 91 -0.92 -21.98 3.20
N LYS A 92 -1.60 -21.40 2.20
CA LYS A 92 -3.06 -21.29 2.19
C LYS A 92 -3.66 -22.40 1.33
N VAL A 93 -4.42 -23.31 1.93
CA VAL A 93 -5.10 -24.41 1.23
C VAL A 93 -6.56 -24.46 1.65
N GLN A 94 -7.48 -24.43 0.67
CA GLN A 94 -8.93 -24.55 0.88
C GLN A 94 -9.45 -23.66 2.04
N ASN A 95 -9.11 -22.38 2.01
CA ASN A 95 -9.47 -21.38 3.03
C ASN A 95 -8.85 -21.56 4.44
N LYS A 96 -7.93 -22.50 4.64
CA LYS A 96 -7.16 -22.64 5.88
C LYS A 96 -5.69 -22.32 5.67
N PHE A 97 -5.05 -21.75 6.70
CA PHE A 97 -3.61 -21.52 6.73
C PHE A 97 -2.90 -22.67 7.46
N TYR A 98 -1.78 -23.08 6.89
CA TYR A 98 -0.87 -24.08 7.42
C TYR A 98 0.52 -23.45 7.53
N TYR A 99 1.31 -23.96 8.48
CA TYR A 99 2.67 -23.52 8.74
C TYR A 99 3.59 -24.67 8.35
N LEU A 100 4.39 -24.47 7.31
CA LEU A 100 5.42 -25.42 6.90
C LEU A 100 6.76 -24.94 7.45
N CYS A 101 7.43 -25.80 8.21
CA CYS A 101 8.81 -25.61 8.63
C CYS A 101 9.69 -26.58 7.83
N VAL A 102 10.70 -26.04 7.14
CA VAL A 102 11.72 -26.84 6.43
C VAL A 102 13.04 -26.65 7.16
N ILE A 103 13.75 -27.75 7.40
CA ILE A 103 15.08 -27.78 8.01
C ILE A 103 16.06 -28.32 6.97
N ILE A 104 17.15 -27.58 6.73
CA ILE A 104 18.22 -27.89 5.77
C ILE A 104 19.57 -27.85 6.48
#